data_AF-A0A1F8RR07-F1
#
_entry.id   AF-A0A1F8RR07-F1
#
_cell.length_a   1.000
_cell.length_b   1.000
_cell.length_c   1.000
_cell.angle_alpha   90.00
_cell.angle_beta   90.00
_cell.angle_gamma   90.00
#
_symmetry.space_group_name_H-M   'P 1'
#
loop_
_entity.id
_entity.type
_entity.pdbx_description
1 polymer ?
#
loop_
_entity_poly.entity_id
_entity_poly.type
_entity_poly.pdbx_seq_one_letter_code
_entity_poly.pdbx_strand_id
1 'polypeptide(L)'
;MNREQFFTWLEQIYATREMESDCARLQALLPAYVDFEIAGGDLGEAHLASVRAHLAQCSACHDEYQGLLAVARLEAQGRLPEAEESLAQFEEEIESTSEVVPVH
;
A
#
# COMPACT_ATOMS: atom_id res chain seq x y z
N MET A 1 5.92 13.15 9.11
CA MET A 1 6.20 12.40 10.36
C MET A 1 7.72 12.20 10.46
N ASN A 2 8.32 12.32 11.65
CA ASN A 2 9.77 12.10 11.79
C ASN A 2 10.09 10.64 12.18
N ARG A 3 11.37 10.25 12.06
CA ARG A 3 11.82 8.87 12.27
C ARG A 3 11.41 8.28 13.62
N GLU A 4 11.57 9.05 14.70
CA GLU A 4 11.28 8.59 16.07
C GLU A 4 9.77 8.44 16.32
N GLN A 5 8.96 9.35 15.77
CA GLN A 5 7.50 9.29 15.85
C GLN A 5 6.94 8.06 15.13
N PHE A 6 7.52 7.69 13.98
CA PHE A 6 7.13 6.49 13.25
C PHE A 6 7.36 5.22 14.07
N PHE A 7 8.56 5.07 14.66
CA PHE A 7 8.87 3.89 15.48
C PHE A 7 8.02 3.81 16.76
N THR A 8 7.80 4.95 17.43
CA THR A 8 6.94 5.00 18.62
C THR A 8 5.51 4.56 18.29
N TRP A 9 4.99 4.98 17.14
CA TRP A 9 3.68 4.56 16.67
C TRP A 9 3.64 3.07 16.29
N LEU A 10 4.69 2.54 15.65
CA LEU A 10 4.80 1.11 15.35
C LEU A 10 4.78 0.25 16.62
N GLU A 11 5.43 0.65 17.70
CA GLU A 11 5.41 -0.09 18.96
C GLU A 11 4.00 -0.15 19.59
N GLN A 12 3.14 0.86 19.35
CA GLN A 12 1.83 1.00 20.00
C GLN A 12 0.64 0.16 19.49
N ILE A 13 0.28 0.10 18.20
CA ILE A 13 1.07 -0.66 17.24
C ILE A 13 1.04 -2.11 17.69
N TYR A 14 2.20 -2.72 17.87
CA TYR A 14 2.35 -4.12 18.28
C TYR A 14 1.94 -4.43 19.73
N ALA A 15 1.87 -3.44 20.63
CA ALA A 15 1.61 -3.65 22.06
C ALA A 15 0.16 -4.07 22.42
N THR A 16 -0.80 -4.00 21.49
CA THR A 16 -2.22 -4.26 21.76
C THR A 16 -2.75 -5.52 21.06
N ARG A 17 -3.05 -6.56 21.86
CA ARG A 17 -3.92 -7.74 21.62
C ARG A 17 -3.46 -8.91 20.70
N GLU A 18 -4.00 -10.08 21.06
CA GLU A 18 -3.67 -11.48 20.73
C GLU A 18 -3.92 -11.89 19.25
N MET A 19 -2.85 -12.39 18.61
CA MET A 19 -2.71 -13.60 17.77
C MET A 19 -3.83 -14.07 16.80
N GLU A 20 -4.61 -13.18 16.19
CA GLU A 20 -5.51 -13.50 15.04
C GLU A 20 -5.59 -12.28 14.10
N SER A 21 -4.47 -11.67 13.64
CA SER A 21 -4.48 -10.61 12.57
C SER A 21 -3.11 -9.95 12.28
N ASP A 22 -2.03 -10.72 12.07
CA ASP A 22 -0.77 -10.10 11.61
C ASP A 22 -0.93 -9.43 10.23
N CYS A 23 -1.79 -9.97 9.35
CA CYS A 23 -2.09 -9.37 8.05
C CYS A 23 -2.80 -8.01 8.20
N ALA A 24 -3.92 -7.92 8.93
CA ALA A 24 -4.68 -6.68 9.02
C ALA A 24 -3.87 -5.55 9.69
N ARG A 25 -3.04 -5.90 10.69
CA ARG A 25 -2.08 -4.97 11.29
C ARG A 25 -1.05 -4.52 10.24
N LEU A 26 -0.44 -5.45 9.52
CA LEU A 26 0.55 -5.11 8.51
C LEU A 26 -0.05 -4.22 7.42
N GLN A 27 -1.23 -4.55 6.90
CA GLN A 27 -1.93 -3.79 5.86
C GLN A 27 -2.17 -2.34 6.28
N ALA A 28 -2.59 -2.12 7.54
CA ALA A 28 -2.74 -0.78 8.09
C ALA A 28 -1.41 0.01 8.17
N LEU A 29 -0.28 -0.69 8.22
CA LEU A 29 1.07 -0.11 8.27
C LEU A 29 1.70 0.10 6.87
N LEU A 30 1.24 -0.61 5.84
CA LEU A 30 1.86 -0.63 4.52
C LEU A 30 1.97 0.76 3.86
N PRO A 31 0.95 1.64 3.91
CA PRO A 31 1.08 2.97 3.30
C PRO A 31 2.23 3.78 3.91
N ALA A 32 2.29 3.86 5.24
CA ALA A 32 3.34 4.60 5.94
C ALA A 32 4.72 3.96 5.76
N TYR A 33 4.77 2.63 5.63
CA TYR A 33 5.99 1.89 5.34
C TYR A 33 6.53 2.23 3.93
N VAL A 34 5.65 2.25 2.91
CA VAL A 34 6.01 2.63 1.53
C VAL A 34 6.48 4.08 1.44
N ASP A 35 5.78 5.02 2.08
CA ASP A 35 6.19 6.43 2.11
C ASP A 35 7.59 6.60 2.69
N PHE A 36 7.88 5.86 3.77
CA PHE A 36 9.17 5.88 4.41
C PHE A 36 10.27 5.28 3.51
N GLU A 37 9.99 4.20 2.78
CA GLU A 37 10.91 3.63 1.78
C GLU A 37 11.22 4.62 0.65
N ILE A 38 10.20 5.31 0.12
CA ILE A 38 10.36 6.30 -0.95
C ILE A 38 11.14 7.53 -0.49
N ALA A 39 10.98 7.95 0.76
CA ALA A 39 11.75 9.05 1.36
C ALA A 39 13.24 8.73 1.58
N GLY A 40 13.71 7.54 1.17
CA GLY A 40 15.09 7.10 1.36
C GLY A 40 15.42 6.82 2.82
N GLY A 41 14.40 6.53 3.64
CA GLY A 41 14.60 6.18 5.04
C GLY A 41 15.41 4.89 5.16
N ASP A 42 16.56 4.97 5.83
CA ASP A 42 17.36 3.79 6.15
C ASP A 42 16.62 2.97 7.22
N LEU A 43 16.12 1.80 6.79
CA LEU A 43 15.31 0.90 7.58
C LEU A 43 16.22 0.12 8.53
N GLY A 44 16.68 0.76 9.61
CA GLY A 44 17.43 0.09 10.68
C GLY A 44 16.84 -1.30 10.95
N GLU A 45 17.67 -2.34 10.74
CA GLU A 45 17.19 -3.68 10.37
C GLU A 45 16.18 -4.29 11.35
N ALA A 46 16.31 -3.96 12.65
CA ALA A 46 15.61 -4.63 13.74
C ALA A 46 14.11 -4.32 13.84
N HIS A 47 13.69 -3.06 13.67
CA HIS A 47 12.29 -2.66 13.92
C HIS A 47 11.33 -3.00 12.77
N LEU A 48 11.87 -3.26 11.58
CA LEU A 48 11.11 -3.60 10.38
C LEU A 48 11.36 -5.04 9.92
N ALA A 49 12.17 -5.80 10.66
CA ALA A 49 12.38 -7.22 10.43
C ALA A 49 11.07 -8.01 10.46
N SER A 50 10.14 -7.66 11.35
CA SER A 50 8.82 -8.31 11.44
C SER A 50 7.97 -8.04 10.19
N VAL A 51 7.97 -6.80 9.69
CA VAL A 51 7.27 -6.39 8.47
C VAL A 51 7.82 -7.14 7.26
N ARG A 52 9.14 -7.13 7.07
CA ARG A 52 9.81 -7.86 5.99
C ARG A 52 9.58 -9.37 6.08
N ALA A 53 9.65 -9.94 7.28
CA ALA A 53 9.39 -11.36 7.49
C ALA A 53 7.96 -11.73 7.11
N HIS A 54 6.98 -10.89 7.45
CA HIS A 54 5.59 -11.15 7.06
C HIS A 54 5.38 -11.01 5.55
N LEU A 55 5.93 -9.97 4.92
CA LEU A 55 5.88 -9.80 3.46
C LEU A 55 6.52 -10.97 2.69
N ALA A 56 7.55 -11.60 3.27
CA ALA A 56 8.17 -12.80 2.70
C ALA A 56 7.30 -14.07 2.84
N GLN A 57 6.33 -14.08 3.75
CA GLN A 57 5.52 -15.27 4.10
C GLN A 57 4.07 -15.17 3.61
N CYS A 58 3.55 -13.95 3.38
CA CYS A 58 2.16 -13.70 3.00
C CYS A 58 2.09 -13.03 1.63
N SER A 59 1.66 -13.78 0.60
CA SER A 59 1.55 -13.26 -0.77
C SER A 59 0.53 -12.13 -0.89
N ALA A 60 -0.60 -12.20 -0.16
CA ALA A 60 -1.63 -11.17 -0.20
C ALA A 60 -1.10 -9.81 0.27
N CYS A 61 -0.39 -9.77 1.41
CA CYS A 61 0.22 -8.54 1.91
C CYS A 61 1.40 -8.09 1.04
N HIS A 62 2.12 -9.03 0.41
CA HIS A 62 3.15 -8.71 -0.56
C HIS A 62 2.59 -8.00 -1.80
N ASP A 63 1.50 -8.52 -2.37
CA ASP A 63 0.87 -7.93 -3.56
C ASP A 63 0.32 -6.53 -3.27
N GLU A 64 -0.30 -6.34 -2.10
CA GLU A 64 -0.75 -5.03 -1.64
C GLU A 64 0.41 -4.03 -1.45
N TYR A 65 1.51 -4.48 -0.84
CA TYR A 65 2.73 -3.69 -0.71
C TYR A 65 3.30 -3.28 -2.08
N GLN A 66 3.40 -4.21 -3.03
CA GLN A 66 3.91 -3.91 -4.38
C GLN A 66 3.00 -2.90 -5.10
N GLY A 67 1.68 -3.03 -4.96
CA GLY A 67 0.71 -2.09 -5.52
C GLY A 67 0.89 -0.68 -4.95
N LEU A 68 0.93 -0.57 -3.62
CA LEU A 68 1.16 0.71 -2.93
C LEU A 68 2.52 1.32 -3.32
N LEU A 69 3.57 0.52 -3.41
CA LEU A 69 4.90 0.97 -3.82
C LEU A 69 4.92 1.48 -5.26
N ALA A 70 4.20 0.81 -6.17
CA ALA A 70 4.07 1.28 -7.55
C ALA A 70 3.36 2.64 -7.62
N VAL A 71 2.26 2.81 -6.89
CA VAL A 71 1.51 4.07 -6.81
C VAL A 71 2.38 5.19 -6.22
N ALA A 72 3.02 4.95 -5.08
CA ALA A 72 3.86 5.95 -4.43
C ALA A 72 5.07 6.37 -5.30
N ARG A 73 5.61 5.46 -6.12
CA ARG A 73 6.64 5.80 -7.11
C ARG A 73 6.13 6.70 -8.21
N LEU A 74 4.91 6.45 -8.71
CA LEU A 74 4.28 7.32 -9.71
C LEU A 74 4.00 8.70 -9.11
N GLU A 75 3.52 8.76 -7.87
CA GLU A 75 3.28 10.00 -7.14
C GLU A 75 4.58 10.82 -6.98
N ALA A 76 5.66 10.18 -6.49
CA ALA A 76 6.96 10.83 -6.33
C ALA A 76 7.56 11.34 -7.65
N GLN A 77 7.16 10.74 -8.78
CA GLN A 77 7.56 11.18 -10.12
C GLN A 77 6.63 12.25 -10.71
N GLY A 78 5.54 12.62 -10.03
CA GLY A 78 4.51 13.52 -10.56
C GLY A 78 3.77 12.92 -11.75
N ARG A 79 3.61 11.58 -11.78
CA ARG A 79 3.03 10.81 -12.89
C ARG A 79 1.69 10.16 -12.55
N LEU A 80 1.12 10.45 -11.39
CA LEU A 80 -0.26 10.07 -11.13
C LEU A 80 -1.18 10.94 -12.00
N PRO A 81 -2.17 10.34 -12.68
CA PRO A 81 -3.20 11.09 -13.37
C PRO A 81 -4.01 11.90 -12.36
N GLU A 82 -4.59 13.01 -12.80
CA GLU A 82 -5.56 13.72 -11.98
C GLU A 82 -6.80 12.83 -11.77
N ALA A 83 -7.49 13.01 -10.64
CA ALA A 83 -8.68 12.21 -10.32
C ALA A 83 -9.76 12.34 -11.40
N GLU A 84 -9.89 13.53 -11.97
CA GLU A 84 -10.83 13.85 -13.05
C GLU A 84 -10.49 13.09 -14.35
N GLU A 85 -9.21 12.97 -14.68
CA GLU A 85 -8.73 12.22 -15.85
C GLU A 85 -8.97 10.72 -15.69
N SER A 86 -8.75 10.21 -14.47
CA SER A 86 -8.99 8.80 -14.15
C SER A 86 -10.47 8.44 -14.24
N LEU A 87 -11.36 9.32 -13.75
CA LEU A 87 -12.81 9.11 -13.83
C LEU A 87 -13.32 9.13 -15.27
N ALA A 88 -12.82 10.06 -16.09
CA ALA A 88 -13.18 10.13 -17.51
C ALA A 88 -12.77 8.84 -18.27
N GLN A 89 -11.58 8.30 -17.97
CA GLN A 89 -11.13 7.03 -18.55
C GLN A 89 -12.08 5.87 -18.22
N PHE A 90 -12.55 5.76 -16.97
CA PHE A 90 -13.49 4.71 -16.59
C PHE A 90 -14.87 4.88 -17.25
N GLU A 91 -15.35 6.10 -17.42
CA GLU A 91 -16.62 6.38 -18.12
C GLU A 91 -16.55 5.97 -19.60
N GLU A 92 -15.46 6.30 -20.29
CA GLU A 92 -15.22 5.86 -21.67
C GLU A 92 -15.12 4.34 -21.79
N GLU A 93 -14.51 3.66 -20.80
CA GLU A 93 -14.35 2.21 -20.80
C GLU A 93 -15.69 1.47 -20.54
N ILE A 94 -16.55 2.05 -19.69
CA ILE A 94 -17.93 1.57 -19.46
C ILE A 94 -18.82 1.79 -20.70
N GLU A 95 -18.72 2.94 -21.35
CA GLU A 95 -19.45 3.22 -22.59
C GLU A 95 -18.97 2.32 -23.74
N SER A 96 -17.66 2.08 -23.83
CA SER A 96 -17.05 1.16 -24.81
C SER A 96 -17.41 -0.31 -24.58
N THR A 97 -17.74 -0.74 -23.36
CA THR A 97 -18.19 -2.11 -23.07
C THR A 97 -19.71 -2.28 -23.09
N SER A 98 -20.46 -1.18 -23.23
CA SER A 98 -21.92 -1.19 -23.36
C SER A 98 -22.41 -1.57 -24.77
N GLU A 99 -21.54 -1.62 -25.79
CA GLU A 99 -21.92 -2.07 -27.13
C GLU A 99 -21.86 -3.61 -27.24
N VAL A 100 -23.05 -4.23 -27.02
CA VAL A 100 -23.49 -5.57 -27.49
C VAL A 100 -23.13 -6.80 -26.63
N VAL A 101 -24.10 -7.22 -25.79
CA VAL A 101 -24.42 -8.66 -25.59
C VAL A 101 -25.88 -8.87 -26.00
N PRO A 102 -26.18 -9.51 -27.14
CA PRO A 102 -27.54 -9.89 -27.47
C PRO A 102 -27.91 -11.11 -26.62
N VAL A 103 -28.91 -10.95 -25.75
CA VAL A 103 -29.54 -12.09 -25.08
C VAL A 103 -30.41 -12.81 -26.11
N HIS A 104 -29.94 -13.97 -26.59
CA HIS A 104 -30.75 -14.93 -27.35
C HIS A 104 -31.48 -15.89 -26.42
#